data_AF-A0A528FE32-F1
#
_entry.id   AF-A0A528FE32-F1
#
_cell.length_a   1.000
_cell.length_b   1.000
_cell.length_c   1.000
_cell.angle_alpha   90.00
_cell.angle_beta   90.00
_cell.angle_gamma   90.00
#
_symmetry.space_group_name_H-M   'P 1'
#
loop_
_entity.id
_entity.type
_entity.pdbx_description
1 polymer ?
#
loop_
_entity_poly.entity_id
_entity_poly.type
_entity_poly.pdbx_seq_one_letter_code
_entity_poly.pdbx_strand_id
1 'polypeptide(L)' 'RAYSILLKSQTQSELAILYNYAKLTGARFHLATIDAQVPYSMLDPYNASYMQAVYDLGYAGLAAGTLWKDSPVFADRRL' A
#
# COMPACT_ATOMS: atom_id res chain seq x y z
N ARG A 1 6.62 16.39 6.05
CA ARG A 1 7.57 15.75 5.10
C ARG A 1 8.47 14.72 5.79
N ALA A 2 9.22 15.04 6.85
CA ALA A 2 10.09 14.06 7.56
C ALA A 2 9.32 12.86 8.17
N TYR A 3 8.20 13.12 8.86
CA TYR A 3 7.34 12.06 9.44
C TYR A 3 6.82 11.07 8.39
N SER A 4 6.37 11.59 7.24
CA SER A 4 5.88 10.77 6.12
C SER A 4 6.97 9.90 5.50
N ILE A 5 8.25 10.28 5.59
CA ILE A 5 9.38 9.48 5.10
C ILE A 5 9.67 8.33 6.06
N LEU A 6 9.68 8.61 7.38
CA LEU A 6 9.87 7.61 8.42
C LEU A 6 8.77 6.55 8.39
N LEU A 7 7.51 7.00 8.32
CA LEU A 7 6.35 6.11 8.23
C LEU A 7 6.46 5.19 7.00
N LYS A 8 6.84 5.75 5.84
CA LYS A 8 7.08 4.96 4.63
C LYS A 8 8.20 3.94 4.83
N SER A 9 9.36 4.34 5.37
CA SER A 9 10.46 3.39 5.59
C SER A 9 10.11 2.28 6.59
N GLN A 10 9.34 2.60 7.63
CA GLN A 10 8.92 1.63 8.63
C GLN A 10 7.94 0.62 8.03
N THR A 11 6.93 1.09 7.30
CA THR A 11 5.99 0.22 6.58
C THR A 11 6.71 -0.66 5.55
N GLN A 12 7.71 -0.14 4.84
CA GLN A 12 8.50 -0.94 3.89
C GLN A 12 9.25 -2.09 4.60
N SER A 13 9.87 -1.81 5.75
CA SER A 13 10.57 -2.82 6.55
C SER A 13 9.60 -3.92 7.04
N GLU A 14 8.45 -3.52 7.58
CA GLU A 14 7.42 -4.44 8.07
C GLU A 14 6.86 -5.34 6.96
N LEU A 15 6.63 -4.78 5.76
CA LEU A 15 6.17 -5.54 4.60
C LEU A 15 7.23 -6.55 4.13
N ALA A 16 8.52 -6.20 4.18
CA ALA A 16 9.60 -7.12 3.85
C ALA A 16 9.67 -8.30 4.85
N ILE A 17 9.50 -8.02 6.14
CA ILE A 17 9.44 -9.05 7.19
C ILE A 17 8.25 -9.99 6.96
N LEU A 18 7.05 -9.44 6.71
CA LEU A 18 5.84 -10.22 6.45
C LEU A 18 6.00 -11.11 5.21
N TYR A 19 6.57 -10.59 4.14
CA TYR A 19 6.86 -11.35 2.93
C TYR A 19 7.82 -12.52 3.18
N ASN A 20 8.90 -12.27 3.91
CA ASN A 20 9.88 -13.31 4.25
C ASN A 20 9.27 -14.38 5.16
N TYR A 21 8.44 -13.99 6.13
CA TYR A 21 7.73 -14.92 6.98
C TYR A 21 6.75 -15.80 6.18
N ALA A 22 6.00 -15.22 5.25
CA ALA A 22 5.10 -15.96 4.36
C ALA A 22 5.87 -16.98 3.52
N LYS A 23 7.03 -16.62 2.97
CA LYS A 23 7.91 -17.56 2.25
C LYS A 23 8.40 -18.71 3.12
N LEU A 24 8.86 -18.41 4.34
CA LEU A 24 9.38 -19.42 5.26
C LEU A 24 8.31 -20.43 5.68
N THR A 25 7.07 -19.99 5.80
CA THR A 25 5.94 -20.83 6.25
C THR A 25 5.18 -21.48 5.10
N GLY A 26 5.50 -21.16 3.85
CA GLY A 26 4.72 -21.58 2.68
C GLY A 26 3.34 -20.93 2.58
N ALA A 27 3.09 -19.85 3.34
CA ALA A 27 1.84 -19.10 3.27
C ALA A 27 1.77 -18.25 1.99
N ARG A 28 0.55 -18.06 1.48
CA ARG A 28 0.31 -17.17 0.33
C ARG A 28 0.37 -15.73 0.81
N PHE A 29 1.27 -14.95 0.20
CA PHE A 29 1.38 -13.52 0.45
C PHE A 29 0.58 -12.76 -0.62
N HIS A 30 -0.36 -11.94 -0.20
CA HIS A 30 -1.11 -11.05 -1.08
C HIS A 30 -1.16 -9.65 -0.47
N LEU A 31 -0.60 -8.68 -1.18
CA LEU A 31 -0.55 -7.28 -0.76
C LEU A 31 -1.34 -6.43 -1.76
N ALA A 32 -2.26 -5.61 -1.25
CA ALA A 32 -2.92 -4.57 -2.04
C ALA A 32 -2.39 -3.20 -1.63
N THR A 33 -2.04 -2.37 -2.62
CA THR A 33 -1.58 -1.00 -2.38
C THR A 33 -2.34 -0.01 -3.24
N ILE A 34 -2.61 1.17 -2.70
CA ILE A 34 -3.08 2.32 -3.48
C ILE A 34 -1.86 3.18 -3.81
N ASP A 35 -1.28 2.98 -5.00
CA ASP A 35 -0.15 3.77 -5.51
C ASP A 35 -0.59 5.09 -6.16
N ALA A 36 -1.53 5.79 -5.51
CA ALA A 36 -2.04 7.08 -5.95
C ALA A 36 -2.08 8.06 -4.78
N GLN A 37 -1.79 9.33 -5.07
CA GLN A 37 -1.94 10.38 -4.07
C GLN A 37 -3.41 10.76 -3.95
N VAL A 38 -4.08 10.26 -2.90
CA VAL A 38 -5.45 10.67 -2.56
C VAL A 38 -5.36 11.81 -1.53
N PRO A 39 -6.08 12.94 -1.73
CA PRO A 39 -6.10 14.04 -0.77
C PRO A 39 -6.59 13.58 0.62
N TYR A 40 -5.68 13.56 1.59
CA TYR A 40 -5.95 13.13 2.95
C TYR A 40 -6.04 14.33 3.89
N SER A 41 -7.09 14.38 4.72
CA SER A 41 -7.27 15.38 5.77
C SER A 41 -7.04 14.74 7.13
N MET A 42 -6.13 15.29 7.93
CA MET A 42 -5.98 14.82 9.32
C MET A 42 -7.15 15.23 10.23
N LEU A 43 -7.90 16.27 9.85
CA LEU A 43 -9.07 16.74 10.59
C LEU A 43 -10.33 15.94 10.26
N ASP A 44 -10.35 15.31 9.08
CA ASP A 44 -11.45 14.44 8.64
C ASP A 44 -10.91 13.28 7.79
N PRO A 45 -10.30 12.27 8.45
CA PRO A 45 -9.50 11.23 7.82
C PRO A 45 -10.32 10.21 7.03
N TYR A 46 -11.63 10.14 7.27
CA TYR A 46 -12.56 9.19 6.63
C TYR A 46 -13.70 9.89 5.91
N ASN A 47 -13.48 11.13 5.45
CA ASN A 47 -14.48 11.86 4.70
C ASN A 47 -14.95 11.06 3.46
N ALA A 48 -16.19 11.29 3.06
CA ALA A 48 -16.83 10.54 1.98
C ALA A 48 -16.04 10.59 0.67
N SER A 49 -15.51 11.76 0.28
CA SER A 49 -14.74 11.90 -0.95
C SER A 49 -13.45 11.09 -0.95
N TYR A 50 -12.75 11.02 0.19
CA TYR A 50 -11.55 10.23 0.37
C TYR A 50 -11.87 8.74 0.29
N MET A 51 -12.88 8.29 1.05
CA MET A 51 -13.28 6.88 1.06
C MET A 51 -13.78 6.40 -0.30
N GLN A 52 -14.51 7.25 -1.03
CA GLN A 52 -14.97 6.96 -2.38
C GLN A 52 -13.80 6.86 -3.36
N ALA A 53 -12.84 7.78 -3.31
CA ALA A 53 -11.66 7.72 -4.17
C ALA A 53 -10.82 6.46 -3.90
N VAL A 54 -10.63 6.09 -2.63
CA VAL A 54 -9.93 4.85 -2.25
C VAL A 54 -10.69 3.61 -2.76
N TYR A 55 -12.02 3.60 -2.63
CA TYR A 55 -12.86 2.52 -3.14
C TYR A 55 -12.74 2.38 -4.66
N ASP A 56 -12.87 3.47 -5.41
CA ASP A 56 -12.83 3.47 -6.87
C ASP A 56 -11.46 2.98 -7.40
N LEU A 57 -10.37 3.39 -6.75
CA LEU A 57 -9.01 2.93 -7.08
C LEU A 57 -8.85 1.42 -6.80
N GLY A 58 -9.36 0.96 -5.65
CA GLY A 58 -9.35 -0.47 -5.31
C GLY A 58 -10.19 -1.30 -6.29
N TYR A 59 -11.37 -0.83 -6.64
CA TYR A 59 -12.27 -1.48 -7.59
C TYR A 59 -11.66 -1.55 -8.98
N ALA A 60 -11.06 -0.45 -9.47
CA ALA A 60 -10.36 -0.42 -10.75
C ALA A 60 -9.18 -1.40 -10.78
N GLY A 61 -8.37 -1.44 -9.72
CA GLY A 61 -7.26 -2.39 -9.60
C GLY A 61 -7.74 -3.84 -9.54
N LEU A 62 -8.85 -4.11 -8.87
CA LEU A 62 -9.44 -5.45 -8.79
C LEU A 62 -9.95 -5.88 -10.18
N ALA A 63 -10.69 -5.00 -10.86
CA ALA A 63 -11.21 -5.24 -12.20
C ALA A 63 -10.09 -5.46 -13.24
N ALA A 64 -8.95 -4.79 -13.07
CA ALA A 64 -7.76 -4.96 -13.89
C ALA A 64 -6.91 -6.19 -13.53
N GLY A 65 -7.20 -6.87 -12.41
CA GLY A 65 -6.38 -7.98 -11.91
C GLY A 65 -5.00 -7.57 -11.39
N THR A 66 -4.79 -6.28 -11.12
CA THR A 66 -3.49 -5.70 -10.70
C THR A 66 -3.46 -5.32 -9.22
N LEU A 67 -4.59 -5.45 -8.52
CA LEU A 67 -4.70 -5.06 -7.11
C LEU A 67 -3.78 -5.88 -6.21
N TRP A 68 -3.80 -7.20 -6.35
CA TRP A 68 -3.04 -8.10 -5.50
C TRP A 68 -1.63 -8.31 -6.06
N LYS A 69 -0.64 -8.04 -5.22
CA LYS A 69 0.78 -8.24 -5.49
C LYS A 69 1.31 -9.38 -4.62
N ASP A 70 2.03 -10.29 -5.24
CA ASP A 70 2.65 -11.43 -4.55
C ASP A 70 4.05 -11.11 -3.99
N SER A 71 4.53 -9.88 -4.20
CA SER A 71 5.77 -9.38 -3.61
C SER A 71 5.65 -7.88 -3.30
N PRO A 72 6.37 -7.39 -2.27
CA PRO A 72 6.45 -5.96 -2.01
C PRO A 72 7.28 -5.29 -3.11
N VAL A 73 6.65 -4.38 -3.88
CA VAL A 73 7.33 -3.54 -4.85
C VAL A 73 7.60 -2.19 -4.21
N PHE A 74 8.86 -1.90 -3.90
CA PHE A 74 9.29 -0.58 -3.46
C PHE A 74 9.80 0.17 -4.69
N ALA A 75 9.18 1.31 -5.04
CA ALA A 75 9.69 2.14 -6.14
C ALA A 75 11.16 2.47 -5.88
N ASP A 76 12.03 2.13 -6.84
CA ASP A 76 13.47 2.30 -6.74
C ASP A 76 13.82 3.77 -6.49
N ARG A 77 14.55 4.04 -5.41
CA ARG A 77 15.02 5.38 -5.07
C ARG A 77 16.34 5.61 -5.80
N ARG A 78 16.29 5.85 -7.12
CA ARG A 78 17.39 6.52 -7.83
C ARG A 78 17.35 8.01 -7.51
N LEU A 79 18.07 8.40 -6.45
CA LEU A 79 18.69 9.71 -6.27
C LEU A 79 20.03 9.51 -5.58
#